data_AF-A0A397GFS2-F1
#
_entry.id   AF-A0A397GFS2-F1
#
_cell.length_a   1.000
_cell.length_b   1.000
_cell.length_c   1.000
_cell.angle_alpha   90.00
_cell.angle_beta   90.00
_cell.angle_gamma   90.00
#
_symmetry.space_group_name_H-M   'P 1'
#
loop_
_entity.id
_entity.type
_entity.pdbx_description
1 polymer ?
#
loop_
_entity_poly.entity_id
_entity_poly.type
_entity_poly.pdbx_seq_one_letter_code
_entity_poly.pdbx_strand_id
1 'polypeptide(L)'
;MQRQRFIPDTSTNPSDTTTTTATQNEFFSNIEDELNKTLDNEMEQLVISFRDMVKAAGFDVSLRISGRDDNREVEKDKYRNALDEYIGELRAANLERACQTLLTMTHDLKTTLLLNDTKTLMQLRETRKNALNDRTQKIKSKIVKLNDAISEAIWEMESVLGGN
;
A
#
# COMPACT_ATOMS: atom_id res chain seq x y z
N MET A 1 -60.96 8.15 5.42
CA MET A 1 -59.71 8.53 4.70
C MET A 1 -58.72 9.08 5.70
N GLN A 2 -57.73 8.29 6.11
CA GLN A 2 -56.52 8.78 6.80
C GLN A 2 -55.34 7.98 6.23
N ARG A 3 -54.47 8.67 5.49
CA ARG A 3 -53.22 8.09 4.96
C ARG A 3 -52.17 8.14 6.06
N GLN A 4 -51.85 6.99 6.64
CA GLN A 4 -50.69 6.81 7.50
C GLN A 4 -49.45 6.76 6.60
N ARG A 5 -48.58 7.77 6.67
CA ARG A 5 -47.30 7.78 5.97
C ARG A 5 -46.36 6.80 6.67
N PHE A 6 -46.03 5.72 5.95
CA PHE A 6 -44.96 4.79 6.30
C PHE A 6 -43.63 5.50 6.09
N ILE A 7 -42.89 5.78 7.17
CA ILE A 7 -41.50 6.22 7.12
C ILE A 7 -40.67 4.94 7.22
N PRO A 8 -39.82 4.59 6.24
CA PRO A 8 -38.91 3.47 6.41
C PRO A 8 -37.80 3.89 7.39
N ASP A 9 -37.75 3.23 8.53
CA ASP A 9 -36.60 3.29 9.43
C ASP A 9 -35.36 2.81 8.68
N THR A 10 -34.43 3.73 8.41
CA THR A 10 -33.07 3.39 8.02
C THR A 10 -32.32 2.85 9.24
N SER A 11 -32.72 1.67 9.70
CA SER A 11 -31.88 0.82 10.54
C SER A 11 -30.73 0.34 9.67
N THR A 12 -29.60 1.04 9.73
CA THR A 12 -28.32 0.55 9.22
C THR A 12 -27.94 -0.66 10.06
N ASN A 13 -28.19 -1.84 9.49
CA ASN A 13 -27.86 -3.12 10.09
C ASN A 13 -26.33 -3.18 10.35
N PRO A 14 -25.87 -3.47 11.57
CA PRO A 14 -24.44 -3.66 11.86
C PRO A 14 -23.83 -4.92 11.23
N SER A 15 -24.62 -5.74 10.52
CA SER A 15 -24.17 -6.97 9.87
C SER A 15 -23.40 -6.78 8.56
N ASP A 16 -23.60 -5.65 7.87
CA ASP A 16 -23.00 -5.44 6.53
C ASP A 16 -21.54 -4.96 6.62
N THR A 17 -21.17 -4.32 7.73
CA THR A 17 -19.81 -3.84 7.96
C THR A 17 -18.86 -5.00 8.27
N THR A 18 -19.29 -5.98 9.07
CA THR A 18 -18.49 -7.16 9.45
C THR A 18 -18.16 -8.08 8.28
N THR A 19 -19.11 -8.33 7.37
CA THR A 19 -18.90 -9.21 6.20
C THR A 19 -17.91 -8.58 5.20
N THR A 20 -17.96 -7.26 5.06
CA THR A 20 -17.04 -6.49 4.19
C THR A 20 -15.62 -6.46 4.75
N THR A 21 -15.46 -6.34 6.07
CA THR A 21 -14.12 -6.41 6.71
C THR A 21 -13.54 -7.81 6.72
N ALA A 22 -14.36 -8.86 6.87
CA ALA A 22 -13.89 -10.25 6.83
C ALA A 22 -13.36 -10.62 5.43
N THR A 23 -14.09 -10.24 4.38
CA THR A 23 -13.65 -10.43 2.98
C THR A 23 -12.45 -9.56 2.60
N GLN A 24 -12.33 -8.34 3.15
CA GLN A 24 -11.13 -7.52 2.99
C GLN A 24 -9.91 -8.14 3.68
N ASN A 25 -10.07 -8.67 4.89
CA ASN A 25 -8.98 -9.34 5.61
C ASN A 25 -8.51 -10.61 4.88
N GLU A 26 -9.44 -11.40 4.33
CA GLU A 26 -9.09 -12.54 3.47
C GLU A 26 -8.35 -12.09 2.20
N PHE A 27 -8.78 -10.99 1.57
CA PHE A 27 -8.11 -10.43 0.40
C PHE A 27 -6.67 -9.98 0.71
N PHE A 28 -6.45 -9.27 1.83
CA PHE A 28 -5.10 -8.85 2.25
C PHE A 28 -4.23 -10.05 2.63
N SER A 29 -4.78 -11.06 3.30
CA SER A 29 -4.06 -12.31 3.61
C SER A 29 -3.63 -13.04 2.35
N ASN A 30 -4.50 -13.13 1.34
CA ASN A 30 -4.17 -13.78 0.07
C ASN A 30 -3.04 -13.06 -0.67
N ILE A 31 -3.04 -11.73 -0.66
CA ILE A 31 -1.96 -10.92 -1.25
C ILE A 31 -0.65 -11.14 -0.48
N GLU A 32 -0.71 -11.14 0.84
CA GLU A 32 0.46 -11.38 1.68
C GLU A 32 1.06 -12.78 1.42
N ASP A 33 0.21 -13.81 1.34
CA ASP A 33 0.64 -15.18 1.03
C ASP A 33 1.24 -15.30 -0.37
N GLU A 34 0.67 -14.62 -1.37
CA GLU A 34 1.20 -14.60 -2.74
C GLU A 34 2.56 -13.88 -2.82
N LEU A 35 2.71 -12.75 -2.11
CA LEU A 35 3.96 -12.02 -2.02
C LEU A 35 5.03 -12.84 -1.30
N ASN A 36 4.69 -13.48 -0.18
CA ASN A 36 5.61 -14.36 0.55
C ASN A 36 6.06 -15.53 -0.32
N LYS A 37 5.12 -16.17 -1.02
CA LYS A 37 5.45 -17.28 -1.93
C LYS A 37 6.37 -16.82 -3.07
N THR A 38 6.12 -15.63 -3.63
CA THR A 38 6.95 -15.06 -4.69
C THR A 38 8.35 -14.73 -4.16
N LEU A 39 8.44 -14.12 -2.99
CA LEU A 39 9.69 -13.80 -2.30
C LEU A 39 10.54 -15.05 -2.05
N ASP A 40 9.92 -16.11 -1.51
CA ASP A 40 10.60 -17.38 -1.23
C ASP A 40 11.13 -18.02 -2.51
N ASN A 41 10.32 -18.05 -3.57
CA ASN A 41 10.73 -18.59 -4.87
C ASN A 41 11.92 -17.81 -5.45
N GLU A 42 11.89 -16.48 -5.44
CA GLU A 42 12.95 -15.65 -6.01
C GLU A 42 14.24 -15.72 -5.17
N MET A 43 14.14 -15.81 -3.84
CA MET A 43 15.30 -16.08 -2.97
C MET A 43 15.91 -17.44 -3.23
N GLU A 44 15.09 -18.49 -3.40
CA GLU A 44 15.58 -19.82 -3.76
C GLU A 44 16.30 -19.80 -5.11
N GLN A 45 15.73 -19.15 -6.12
CA GLN A 45 16.37 -19.01 -7.44
C GLN A 45 17.70 -18.26 -7.37
N LEU A 46 17.79 -17.21 -6.54
CA LEU A 46 19.02 -16.46 -6.32
C LEU A 46 20.12 -17.33 -5.71
N VAL A 47 19.78 -18.08 -4.65
CA VAL A 47 20.72 -18.96 -3.94
C VAL A 47 21.16 -20.13 -4.83
N ILE A 48 20.24 -20.75 -5.57
CA ILE A 48 20.57 -21.84 -6.49
C ILE A 48 21.47 -21.33 -7.62
N SER A 49 21.10 -20.22 -8.26
CA SER A 49 21.87 -19.67 -9.39
C SER A 49 23.26 -19.23 -8.95
N PHE A 50 23.39 -18.61 -7.77
CA PHE A 50 24.69 -18.25 -7.22
C PHE A 50 25.53 -19.47 -6.84
N ARG A 51 24.93 -20.48 -6.20
CA ARG A 51 25.61 -21.75 -5.89
C ARG A 51 26.15 -22.43 -7.15
N ASP A 52 25.36 -22.46 -8.22
CA ASP A 52 25.74 -23.09 -9.48
C ASP A 52 26.87 -22.32 -10.17
N MET A 53 26.88 -20.98 -10.10
CA MET A 53 28.01 -20.17 -10.59
C MET A 53 29.30 -20.44 -9.81
N VAL A 54 29.25 -20.53 -8.48
CA VAL A 54 30.42 -20.85 -7.65
C VAL A 54 30.98 -22.24 -7.97
N LYS A 55 30.10 -23.21 -8.25
CA LYS A 55 30.51 -24.54 -8.72
C LYS A 55 31.14 -24.50 -10.11
N ALA A 56 30.53 -23.78 -11.05
CA ALA A 56 31.04 -23.63 -12.43
C ALA A 56 32.42 -22.95 -12.46
N ALA A 57 32.64 -21.98 -11.57
CA ALA A 57 33.93 -21.30 -11.37
C ALA A 57 35.02 -22.20 -10.76
N GLY A 58 34.72 -23.47 -10.44
CA GLY A 58 35.70 -24.44 -9.95
C GLY A 58 36.10 -24.26 -8.48
N PHE A 59 35.43 -23.36 -7.73
CA PHE A 59 35.75 -23.10 -6.33
C PHE A 59 35.54 -24.34 -5.43
N ASP A 60 34.52 -25.16 -5.71
CA ASP A 60 34.28 -26.43 -4.99
C ASP A 60 35.35 -27.50 -5.28
N VAL A 61 35.99 -27.46 -6.46
CA VAL A 61 37.05 -28.41 -6.81
C VAL A 61 38.40 -27.97 -6.24
N SER A 62 38.70 -26.68 -6.22
CA SER A 62 39.94 -26.15 -5.61
C SER A 62 39.98 -26.34 -4.09
N LEU A 63 38.84 -26.30 -3.39
CA LEU A 63 38.83 -26.49 -1.92
C LEU A 63 38.92 -27.96 -1.48
N ARG A 64 38.49 -28.92 -2.32
CA ARG A 64 38.47 -30.35 -1.97
C ARG A 64 39.80 -31.07 -2.23
N ILE A 65 40.76 -30.41 -2.88
CA ILE A 65 42.09 -30.97 -3.16
C ILE A 65 43.14 -30.16 -2.40
N SER A 66 43.09 -30.21 -1.07
CA SER A 66 44.20 -29.77 -0.23
C SER A 66 45.36 -30.74 -0.41
N GLY A 67 46.27 -30.43 -1.35
CA GLY A 67 47.49 -31.22 -1.60
C GLY A 67 47.96 -31.35 -3.04
N ARG A 68 47.34 -30.68 -4.03
CA ARG A 68 47.81 -30.75 -5.43
C ARG A 68 48.19 -29.37 -5.94
N ASP A 69 49.50 -29.13 -5.96
CA ASP A 69 50.27 -28.16 -6.76
C ASP A 69 49.45 -27.08 -7.50
N ASP A 70 49.60 -25.84 -7.05
CA ASP A 70 48.95 -24.58 -7.50
C ASP A 70 49.08 -24.25 -9.00
N ASN A 71 49.69 -25.12 -9.81
CA ASN A 71 50.04 -24.84 -11.21
C ASN A 71 49.46 -25.82 -12.23
N ARG A 72 48.50 -26.69 -11.87
CA ARG A 72 47.73 -27.42 -12.88
C ARG A 72 46.52 -26.59 -13.29
N GLU A 73 46.69 -25.76 -14.31
CA GLU A 73 45.61 -25.48 -15.25
C GLU A 73 45.08 -26.85 -15.71
N VAL A 74 43.97 -27.28 -15.12
CA VAL A 74 43.25 -28.45 -15.60
C VAL A 74 42.79 -28.05 -16.98
N GLU A 75 43.49 -28.54 -18.01
CA GLU A 75 43.17 -28.33 -19.42
C GLU A 75 41.71 -28.77 -19.63
N LYS A 76 40.78 -27.83 -19.48
CA LYS A 76 39.35 -28.05 -19.72
C LYS A 76 39.23 -28.12 -21.23
N ASP A 77 38.71 -29.23 -21.75
CA ASP A 77 38.32 -29.36 -23.15
C ASP A 77 37.59 -28.09 -23.60
N LYS A 78 37.95 -27.51 -24.76
CA LYS A 78 37.35 -26.26 -25.27
C LYS A 78 35.81 -26.29 -25.25
N TYR A 79 35.22 -27.46 -25.53
CA TYR A 79 33.77 -27.68 -25.47
C TYR A 79 33.21 -27.60 -24.05
N ARG A 80 33.95 -28.08 -23.06
CA ARG A 80 33.55 -28.03 -21.65
C ARG A 80 33.70 -26.62 -21.09
N ASN A 81 34.73 -25.88 -21.51
CA ASN A 81 34.89 -24.47 -21.15
C ASN A 81 33.77 -23.60 -21.74
N ALA A 82 33.41 -23.79 -23.02
CA ALA A 82 32.30 -23.07 -23.65
C ALA A 82 30.94 -23.38 -23.02
N LEU A 83 30.73 -24.64 -22.58
CA LEU A 83 29.51 -25.04 -21.88
C LEU A 83 29.44 -24.41 -20.47
N ASP A 84 30.55 -24.38 -19.74
CA ASP A 84 30.63 -23.75 -18.42
C ASP A 84 30.39 -22.22 -18.51
N GLU A 85 30.91 -21.57 -19.55
CA GLU A 85 30.68 -20.15 -19.84
C GLU A 85 29.19 -19.87 -20.12
N TYR A 86 28.55 -20.66 -20.99
CA TYR A 86 27.12 -20.55 -21.27
C TYR A 86 26.25 -20.75 -20.03
N ILE A 87 26.58 -21.74 -19.18
CA ILE A 87 25.88 -21.95 -17.91
C ILE A 87 26.08 -20.74 -17.00
N GLY A 88 27.31 -20.20 -16.91
CA GLY A 88 27.61 -18.99 -16.14
C GLY A 88 26.73 -17.82 -16.55
N GLU A 89 26.66 -17.52 -17.85
CA GLU A 89 25.81 -16.45 -18.39
C GLU A 89 24.32 -16.68 -18.09
N LEU A 90 23.82 -17.90 -18.30
CA LEU A 90 22.42 -18.24 -18.02
C LEU A 90 22.08 -18.06 -16.53
N ARG A 91 22.99 -18.44 -15.63
CA ARG A 91 22.79 -18.27 -14.18
C ARG A 91 22.89 -16.81 -13.75
N ALA A 92 23.76 -16.03 -14.37
CA ALA A 92 23.83 -14.59 -14.14
C ALA A 92 22.53 -13.91 -14.58
N ALA A 93 21.99 -14.26 -15.74
CA ALA A 93 20.70 -13.73 -16.22
C ALA A 93 19.52 -14.11 -15.31
N ASN A 94 19.51 -15.34 -14.78
CA ASN A 94 18.49 -15.76 -13.82
C ASN A 94 18.59 -14.99 -12.49
N LEU A 95 19.81 -14.70 -12.03
CA LEU A 95 20.05 -13.89 -10.84
C LEU A 95 19.57 -12.46 -11.05
N GLU A 96 19.93 -11.84 -12.18
CA GLU A 96 19.45 -10.50 -12.55
C GLU A 96 17.93 -10.45 -12.58
N ARG A 97 17.29 -11.45 -13.19
CA ARG A 97 15.83 -11.56 -13.24
C ARG A 97 15.22 -11.65 -11.84
N ALA A 98 15.75 -12.50 -10.96
CA ALA A 98 15.24 -12.64 -9.60
C ALA A 98 15.37 -11.32 -8.81
N CYS A 99 16.52 -10.65 -8.91
CA CYS A 99 16.72 -9.32 -8.35
C CYS A 99 15.72 -8.29 -8.89
N GLN A 100 15.45 -8.31 -10.20
CA GLN A 100 14.49 -7.40 -10.82
C GLN A 100 13.07 -7.66 -10.30
N THR A 101 12.65 -8.92 -10.16
CA THR A 101 11.35 -9.28 -9.57
C THR A 101 11.24 -8.75 -8.13
N LEU A 102 12.27 -8.98 -7.30
CA LEU A 102 12.29 -8.50 -5.91
C LEU A 102 12.24 -6.97 -5.80
N LEU A 103 12.92 -6.27 -6.71
CA LEU A 103 12.90 -4.81 -6.79
C LEU A 103 11.51 -4.29 -7.15
N THR A 104 10.86 -4.90 -8.14
CA THR A 104 9.47 -4.58 -8.52
C THR A 104 8.53 -4.81 -7.34
N MET A 105 8.65 -5.94 -6.64
CA MET A 105 7.84 -6.23 -5.45
C MET A 105 8.01 -5.16 -4.36
N THR A 106 9.25 -4.73 -4.11
CA THR A 106 9.54 -3.66 -3.15
C THR A 106 8.92 -2.32 -3.57
N HIS A 107 8.99 -1.99 -4.86
CA HIS A 107 8.37 -0.80 -5.42
C HIS A 107 6.84 -0.81 -5.24
N ASP A 108 6.21 -1.95 -5.50
CA ASP A 108 4.75 -2.08 -5.43
C ASP A 108 4.24 -2.02 -3.98
N LEU A 109 4.97 -2.64 -3.04
CA LEU A 109 4.72 -2.50 -1.61
C LEU A 109 4.82 -1.04 -1.15
N LYS A 110 5.90 -0.35 -1.55
CA LYS A 110 6.09 1.06 -1.23
C LYS A 110 4.98 1.94 -1.78
N THR A 111 4.57 1.70 -3.02
CA THR A 111 3.49 2.44 -3.67
C THR A 111 2.16 2.20 -2.94
N THR A 112 1.87 0.96 -2.55
CA THR A 112 0.66 0.59 -1.81
C THR A 112 0.59 1.30 -0.45
N LEU A 113 1.69 1.33 0.29
CA LEU A 113 1.79 2.05 1.56
C LEU A 113 1.58 3.56 1.39
N LEU A 114 2.26 4.18 0.42
CA LEU A 114 2.15 5.61 0.18
C LEU A 114 0.75 6.04 -0.28
N LEU A 115 0.09 5.22 -1.11
CA LEU A 115 -1.28 5.48 -1.55
C LEU A 115 -2.28 5.34 -0.40
N ASN A 116 -2.10 4.36 0.48
CA ASN A 116 -2.94 4.19 1.66
C ASN A 116 -2.85 5.42 2.57
N ASP A 117 -1.63 5.84 2.90
CA ASP A 117 -1.39 7.01 3.75
C ASP A 117 -1.98 8.28 3.14
N THR A 118 -1.80 8.48 1.83
CA THR A 118 -2.34 9.66 1.13
C THR A 118 -3.86 9.70 1.15
N LYS A 119 -4.53 8.55 0.92
CA LYS A 119 -5.99 8.43 0.98
C LYS A 119 -6.52 8.74 2.38
N THR A 120 -5.88 8.18 3.41
CA THR A 120 -6.25 8.38 4.82
C THR A 120 -6.07 9.84 5.23
N LEU A 121 -4.97 10.47 4.82
CA LEU A 121 -4.68 11.88 5.11
C LEU A 121 -5.68 12.80 4.38
N MET A 122 -6.05 12.47 3.13
CA MET A 122 -7.04 13.24 2.37
C MET A 122 -8.44 13.15 3.00
N GLN A 123 -8.84 11.97 3.49
CA GLN A 123 -10.09 11.80 4.23
C GLN A 123 -10.09 12.64 5.52
N LEU A 124 -9.02 12.57 6.31
CA LEU A 124 -8.88 13.37 7.54
C LEU A 124 -8.95 14.87 7.25
N ARG A 125 -8.31 15.32 6.17
CA ARG A 125 -8.37 16.72 5.72
C ARG A 125 -9.79 17.13 5.36
N GLU A 126 -10.53 16.29 4.64
CA GLU A 126 -11.91 16.57 4.24
C GLU A 126 -12.84 16.60 5.46
N THR A 127 -12.70 15.68 6.41
CA THR A 127 -13.45 15.70 7.67
C THR A 127 -13.19 16.99 8.46
N ARG A 128 -11.92 17.41 8.57
CA ARG A 128 -11.57 18.68 9.25
C ARG A 128 -12.13 19.88 8.52
N LYS A 129 -12.08 19.90 7.19
CA LYS A 129 -12.67 20.96 6.36
C LYS A 129 -14.18 21.06 6.57
N ASN A 130 -14.89 19.94 6.57
CA ASN A 130 -16.34 19.90 6.77
C ASN A 130 -16.71 20.35 8.19
N ALA A 131 -16.00 19.87 9.21
CA ALA A 131 -16.22 20.34 10.58
C ALA A 131 -15.98 21.85 10.75
N LEU A 132 -14.97 22.41 10.06
CA LEU A 132 -14.71 23.85 10.08
C LEU A 132 -15.80 24.64 9.33
N ASN A 133 -16.27 24.12 8.20
CA ASN A 133 -17.36 24.73 7.44
C ASN A 133 -18.66 24.74 8.26
N ASP A 134 -18.99 23.64 8.92
CA ASP A 134 -20.16 23.54 9.81
C ASP A 134 -20.10 24.54 10.97
N ARG A 135 -18.93 24.69 11.60
CA ARG A 135 -18.71 25.71 12.64
C ARG A 135 -18.90 27.11 12.08
N THR A 136 -18.37 27.38 10.89
CA THR A 136 -18.49 28.67 10.21
C THR A 136 -19.95 28.98 9.88
N GLN A 137 -20.71 28.00 9.37
CA GLN A 137 -22.14 28.14 9.09
C GLN A 137 -22.94 28.39 10.37
N LYS A 138 -22.64 27.66 11.46
CA LYS A 138 -23.28 27.91 12.76
C LYS A 138 -23.01 29.32 13.27
N ILE A 139 -21.77 29.81 13.17
CA ILE A 139 -21.39 31.17 13.56
C ILE A 139 -22.13 32.19 12.69
N LYS A 140 -22.12 32.03 11.36
CA LYS A 140 -22.86 32.91 10.44
C LYS A 140 -24.35 32.95 10.79
N SER A 141 -24.98 31.80 11.05
CA SER A 141 -26.40 31.76 11.44
C SER A 141 -26.66 32.48 12.77
N LYS A 142 -25.72 32.39 13.72
CA LYS A 142 -25.84 33.10 15.00
C LYS A 142 -25.73 34.61 14.80
N ILE A 143 -24.79 35.06 13.96
CA ILE A 143 -24.63 36.48 13.62
C ILE A 143 -25.91 37.03 12.97
N VAL A 144 -26.49 36.31 12.01
CA VAL A 144 -27.75 36.74 11.36
C VAL A 144 -28.86 36.87 12.39
N LYS A 145 -29.07 35.85 13.23
CA LYS A 145 -30.09 35.91 14.30
C LYS A 145 -29.88 37.07 15.28
N LEU A 146 -28.63 37.39 15.60
CA LEU A 146 -28.30 38.47 16.50
C LEU A 146 -28.57 39.83 15.84
N ASN A 147 -28.31 39.96 14.54
CA ASN A 147 -28.63 41.15 13.77
C ASN A 147 -30.14 41.36 13.61
N ASP A 148 -30.90 40.29 13.39
CA ASP A 148 -32.36 40.33 13.36
C ASP A 148 -32.92 40.79 14.71
N ALA A 149 -32.43 40.22 15.82
CA ALA A 149 -32.85 40.60 17.17
C ALA A 149 -32.51 42.05 17.52
N ILE A 150 -31.34 42.55 17.08
CA ILE A 150 -30.99 43.98 17.24
C ILE A 150 -31.93 44.86 16.41
N SER A 151 -32.23 44.47 15.17
CA SER A 151 -33.14 45.23 14.30
C SER A 151 -34.55 45.29 14.88
N GLU A 152 -35.03 44.19 15.44
CA GLU A 152 -36.32 44.11 16.15
C GLU A 152 -36.33 45.01 17.39
N ALA A 153 -35.27 44.97 18.21
CA ALA A 153 -35.14 45.83 19.38
C ALA A 153 -35.08 47.33 19.02
N ILE A 154 -34.42 47.68 17.91
CA ILE A 154 -34.41 49.06 17.39
C ILE A 154 -35.82 49.48 16.98
N TRP A 155 -36.53 48.63 16.25
CA TRP A 155 -37.90 48.91 15.81
C TRP A 155 -38.86 49.08 16.99
N GLU A 156 -38.74 48.24 18.02
CA GLU A 156 -39.52 48.36 19.25
C GLU A 156 -39.22 49.67 19.98
N MET A 157 -37.94 50.05 20.12
CA MET A 157 -37.56 51.35 20.70
C MET A 157 -38.07 52.55 19.89
N GLU A 158 -37.98 52.51 18.56
CA GLU A 158 -38.53 53.55 17.68
C GLU A 158 -40.05 53.64 17.78
N SER A 159 -40.75 52.51 17.95
CA SER A 159 -42.21 52.52 18.14
C SER A 159 -42.62 53.16 19.47
N VAL A 160 -41.82 52.98 20.53
CA VAL A 160 -42.06 53.54 21.87
C VAL A 160 -41.67 55.03 21.93
N LEU A 161 -40.62 55.45 21.23
CA LEU A 161 -40.13 56.83 21.20
C LEU A 161 -40.81 57.71 20.13
N GLY A 162 -41.26 57.12 19.03
CA GLY A 162 -41.92 57.79 17.91
C GLY A 162 -43.45 57.84 18.03
N GLY A 163 -44.02 57.31 19.11
CA GLY A 163 -45.45 57.36 19.41
C GLY A 163 -45.91 58.77 19.81
N ASN A 164 -46.20 59.59 18.80
CA ASN A 164 -47.14 60.71 18.87
C ASN A 164 -48.10 60.61 17.67
#